data_AF-A0A556TJC9-F1
#
_entry.id   AF-A0A556TJC9-F1
#
_cell.length_a   1.000
_cell.length_b   1.000
_cell.length_c   1.000
_cell.angle_alpha   90.00
_cell.angle_beta   90.00
_cell.angle_gamma   90.00
#
_symmetry.space_group_name_H-M   'P 1'
#
loop_
_entity.id
_entity.type
_entity.pdbx_description
1 polymer ?
#
loop_
_entity_poly.entity_id
_entity_poly.type
_entity_poly.pdbx_seq_one_letter_code
_entity_poly.pdbx_strand_id
1 'polypeptide(L)'
;MEEWEEATFDKKNSVIELKTFSLYAMILTLWKKGQEKVLLDLRHLRDISVQEEKVRYLGTGYVLVLRMATGFSHPLTQSATLSGRSDVDALSGLLKRFLELEALQQNLTQEDEDCEEDDEEFEQLGTEGDDESSDSSDHHERPAQ
;
A
#
# COMPACT_ATOMS: atom_id res chain seq x y z
N MET A 1 -18.66 11.27 -21.03
CA MET A 1 -18.09 12.63 -20.88
C MET A 1 -16.71 12.40 -20.29
N GLU A 2 -15.67 12.98 -20.87
CA GLU A 2 -14.29 12.59 -20.55
C GLU A 2 -13.95 12.85 -19.08
N GLU A 3 -13.58 11.79 -18.37
CA GLU A 3 -13.10 11.82 -17.00
C GLU A 3 -11.59 12.03 -17.04
N TRP A 4 -11.11 12.98 -16.25
CA TRP A 4 -9.72 13.35 -16.10
C TRP A 4 -9.17 12.77 -14.82
N GLU A 5 -7.92 12.35 -14.87
CA GLU A 5 -7.22 11.69 -13.78
C GLU A 5 -6.02 12.54 -13.36
N GLU A 6 -5.86 12.75 -12.06
CA GLU A 6 -4.73 13.49 -11.47
C GLU A 6 -4.09 12.65 -10.38
N ALA A 7 -2.79 12.38 -10.52
CA ALA A 7 -1.98 11.76 -9.50
C ALA A 7 -0.99 12.78 -8.91
N THR A 8 -1.15 13.11 -7.64
CA THR A 8 -0.28 14.03 -6.90
C THR A 8 0.57 13.24 -5.91
N PHE A 9 1.89 13.38 -6.02
CA PHE A 9 2.84 12.75 -5.11
C PHE A 9 3.41 13.80 -4.17
N ASP A 10 2.98 13.79 -2.90
CA ASP A 10 3.48 14.69 -1.87
C ASP A 10 4.58 13.99 -1.04
N LYS A 11 5.83 14.31 -1.37
CA LYS A 11 7.01 13.81 -0.64
C LYS A 11 7.07 14.31 0.81
N LYS A 12 6.52 15.49 1.12
CA LYS A 12 6.66 16.10 2.45
C LYS A 12 5.73 15.44 3.45
N ASN A 13 4.52 15.13 3.00
CA ASN A 13 3.51 14.46 3.81
C ASN A 13 3.51 12.93 3.63
N SER A 14 4.35 12.40 2.74
CA SER A 14 4.40 10.98 2.35
C SER A 14 3.05 10.44 1.89
N VAL A 15 2.33 11.21 1.07
CA VAL A 15 0.99 10.86 0.57
C VAL A 15 0.96 10.88 -0.95
N ILE A 16 0.29 9.89 -1.53
CA ILE A 16 -0.10 9.85 -2.94
C ILE A 16 -1.61 10.09 -3.00
N GLU A 17 -2.01 11.11 -3.74
CA GLU A 17 -3.40 11.48 -3.93
C GLU A 17 -3.79 11.25 -5.38
N LEU A 18 -4.75 10.35 -5.59
CA LEU A 18 -5.30 10.03 -6.91
C LEU A 18 -6.71 10.59 -6.98
N LYS A 19 -6.99 11.45 -7.95
CA LYS A 19 -8.31 12.05 -8.15
C LYS A 19 -8.81 11.74 -9.54
N THR A 20 -10.12 11.50 -9.61
CA THR A 20 -10.84 11.42 -10.88
C THR A 20 -11.91 12.50 -10.92
N PHE A 21 -12.00 13.20 -12.04
CA PHE A 21 -12.96 14.29 -12.21
C PHE A 21 -13.45 14.54 -13.62
N SER A 22 -14.70 14.99 -13.72
CA SER A 22 -15.22 15.52 -14.98
C SER A 22 -14.74 16.96 -15.18
N LEU A 23 -13.86 17.17 -16.17
CA LEU A 23 -13.40 18.51 -16.55
C LEU A 23 -14.58 19.39 -16.97
N TYR A 24 -15.54 18.83 -17.70
CA TYR A 24 -16.76 19.53 -18.13
C TYR A 24 -17.60 19.99 -16.94
N ALA A 25 -17.83 19.11 -15.97
CA ALA A 25 -18.54 19.48 -14.75
C ALA A 25 -17.79 20.58 -14.00
N MET A 26 -16.46 20.48 -13.89
CA MET A 26 -15.64 21.50 -13.23
C MET A 26 -15.77 22.87 -13.92
N ILE A 27 -15.71 22.93 -15.25
CA ILE A 27 -15.80 24.18 -16.02
C ILE A 27 -17.21 24.78 -15.92
N LEU A 28 -18.26 23.97 -16.07
CA LEU A 28 -19.63 24.48 -16.18
C LEU A 28 -20.32 24.74 -14.86
N THR A 29 -19.99 23.97 -13.83
CA THR A 29 -20.58 24.17 -12.50
C THR A 29 -19.71 25.05 -11.63
N LEU A 30 -18.45 25.32 -12.02
CA LEU A 30 -17.41 25.95 -11.18
C LEU A 30 -17.28 25.29 -9.80
N TRP A 31 -17.80 24.06 -9.65
CA TRP A 31 -17.86 23.33 -8.41
C TRP A 31 -16.91 22.13 -8.46
N LYS A 32 -16.19 21.96 -7.35
CA LYS A 32 -15.30 20.82 -7.11
C LYS A 32 -16.01 19.62 -6.45
N LYS A 33 -17.35 19.63 -6.39
CA LYS A 33 -18.11 18.64 -5.62
C LYS A 33 -18.34 17.39 -6.47
N GLY A 34 -17.87 16.24 -5.99
CA GLY A 34 -18.03 14.94 -6.65
C GLY A 34 -16.77 14.33 -7.27
N GLN A 35 -15.57 14.78 -6.88
CA GLN A 35 -14.32 14.11 -7.26
C GLN A 35 -14.18 12.86 -6.40
N GLU A 36 -13.96 11.70 -7.02
CA GLU A 36 -13.47 10.53 -6.29
C GLU A 36 -11.99 10.76 -5.97
N LYS A 37 -11.61 10.57 -4.71
CA LYS A 37 -10.25 10.77 -4.22
C LYS A 37 -9.82 9.54 -3.47
N VAL A 38 -8.71 8.96 -3.90
CA VAL A 38 -8.02 7.86 -3.23
C VAL A 38 -6.72 8.41 -2.64
N LEU A 39 -6.50 8.13 -1.36
CA LEU A 39 -5.27 8.48 -0.65
C LEU A 39 -4.47 7.20 -0.39
N LEU A 40 -3.23 7.17 -0.85
CA LEU A 40 -2.29 6.09 -0.60
C LEU A 40 -1.10 6.65 0.18
N ASP A 41 -0.51 5.81 1.03
CA ASP A 41 0.71 6.16 1.75
C ASP A 41 1.92 5.91 0.85
N LEU A 42 2.77 6.92 0.68
CA LEU A 42 3.98 6.83 -0.14
C LEU A 42 4.98 5.82 0.44
N ARG A 43 5.01 5.63 1.77
CA ARG A 43 5.90 4.66 2.44
C ARG A 43 5.58 3.22 2.05
N HIS A 44 4.32 2.95 1.74
CA HIS A 44 3.90 1.64 1.27
C HIS A 44 4.15 1.45 -0.24
N LEU A 45 4.61 2.46 -1.00
CA LEU A 45 4.88 2.29 -2.42
C LEU A 45 6.19 1.50 -2.62
N ARG A 46 6.08 0.27 -3.13
CA ARG A 46 7.25 -0.59 -3.41
C ARG A 46 7.79 -0.39 -4.80
N ASP A 47 6.94 -0.38 -5.82
CA ASP A 47 7.42 -0.31 -7.20
C ASP A 47 6.42 0.43 -8.11
N ILE A 48 6.94 0.93 -9.22
CA ILE A 48 6.16 1.46 -10.34
C ILE A 48 6.49 0.60 -11.55
N SER A 49 5.53 -0.20 -12.00
CA SER A 49 5.74 -1.12 -13.13
C SER A 49 4.90 -0.74 -14.33
N VAL A 50 5.39 -1.05 -15.53
CA VAL A 50 4.62 -0.92 -16.76
C VAL A 50 3.97 -2.27 -17.08
N GLN A 51 2.65 -2.26 -17.25
CA GLN A 51 1.87 -3.44 -17.60
C GLN A 51 1.33 -3.30 -19.03
N GLU A 52 1.45 -4.37 -19.81
CA GLU A 52 0.87 -4.45 -21.15
C GLU A 52 -0.61 -4.85 -21.06
N GLU A 53 -1.46 -4.12 -21.77
CA GLU A 53 -2.89 -4.36 -21.85
C GLU A 53 -3.31 -4.52 -23.31
N LYS A 54 -4.10 -5.55 -23.62
CA LYS A 54 -4.61 -5.76 -24.98
C LYS A 54 -5.84 -4.90 -25.20
N VAL A 55 -5.69 -3.87 -26.02
CA VAL A 55 -6.78 -2.96 -26.40
C VAL A 55 -7.49 -3.50 -27.63
N ARG A 56 -8.81 -3.71 -27.50
CA ARG A 56 -9.64 -4.25 -28.58
C ARG A 56 -9.52 -3.34 -29.82
N TYR A 57 -9.21 -3.93 -30.97
CA TYR A 57 -9.01 -3.27 -32.27
C TYR A 57 -7.78 -2.35 -32.40
N LEU A 58 -7.14 -1.98 -31.30
CA LEU A 58 -5.99 -1.04 -31.29
C LEU A 58 -4.67 -1.73 -30.92
N GLY A 59 -4.70 -3.04 -30.63
CA GLY A 59 -3.50 -3.85 -30.41
C GLY A 59 -3.10 -3.90 -28.94
N THR A 60 -1.88 -3.48 -28.64
CA THR A 60 -1.28 -3.50 -27.29
C THR A 60 -1.08 -2.07 -26.80
N GLY A 61 -1.68 -1.75 -25.66
CA GLY A 61 -1.43 -0.53 -24.91
C GLY A 61 -0.59 -0.82 -23.66
N TYR A 62 -0.13 0.24 -23.02
CA TYR A 62 0.65 0.14 -21.78
C TYR A 62 0.03 1.02 -20.70
N VAL A 63 0.05 0.53 -19.47
CA VAL A 63 -0.42 1.24 -18.28
C VAL A 63 0.65 1.22 -17.20
N LEU A 64 0.83 2.36 -16.51
CA LEU A 64 1.69 2.45 -15.35
C LEU A 64 0.91 2.02 -14.11
N VAL A 65 1.52 1.16 -13.31
CA VAL A 65 0.88 0.57 -12.12
C VAL A 65 1.75 0.79 -10.90
N LEU A 66 1.17 1.42 -9.89
CA LEU A 66 1.72 1.54 -8.54
C LEU A 66 1.56 0.20 -7.82
N ARG A 67 2.65 -0.35 -7.28
CA ARG A 67 2.64 -1.58 -6.49
C ARG A 67 2.91 -1.24 -5.03
N MET A 68 1.96 -1.59 -4.16
CA MET A 68 2.04 -1.29 -2.74
C MET A 68 2.55 -2.51 -1.95
N ALA A 69 3.23 -2.28 -0.84
CA ALA A 69 3.67 -3.29 0.13
C ALA A 69 2.49 -4.06 0.73
N THR A 70 1.35 -3.40 0.87
CA THR A 70 0.08 -3.93 1.36
C THR A 70 -0.56 -4.97 0.43
N GLY A 71 0.04 -5.24 -0.75
CA GLY A 71 -0.36 -6.31 -1.66
C GLY A 71 -1.38 -5.89 -2.73
N PHE A 72 -1.90 -4.67 -2.70
CA PHE A 72 -2.71 -4.15 -3.81
C PHE A 72 -1.85 -3.36 -4.81
N SER A 73 -2.34 -3.32 -6.05
CA SER A 73 -1.75 -2.54 -7.14
C SER A 73 -2.80 -1.61 -7.73
N HIS A 74 -2.40 -0.38 -8.04
CA HIS A 74 -3.31 0.63 -8.58
C HIS A 74 -2.76 1.23 -9.89
N PRO A 75 -3.50 1.16 -11.01
CA PRO A 75 -3.07 1.78 -12.24
C PRO A 75 -3.14 3.31 -12.11
N LEU A 76 -2.14 4.02 -12.62
CA LEU A 76 -2.14 5.50 -12.63
C LEU A 76 -3.18 6.07 -13.58
N THR A 77 -3.57 5.31 -14.60
CA THR A 77 -4.59 5.70 -15.56
C THR A 77 -5.62 4.59 -15.72
N GLN A 78 -6.91 4.93 -15.84
CA GLN A 78 -7.98 3.95 -16.08
C GLN A 78 -7.89 3.26 -17.43
N SER A 79 -7.26 3.91 -18.42
CA SER A 79 -7.11 3.39 -19.77
C SER A 79 -5.64 3.22 -20.14
N ALA A 80 -5.35 2.15 -20.88
CA ALA A 80 -4.04 1.92 -21.46
C ALA A 80 -3.71 3.02 -22.48
N THR A 81 -2.50 3.56 -22.38
CA THR A 81 -2.00 4.53 -23.36
C THR A 81 -1.47 3.76 -24.57
N LEU A 82 -1.94 4.11 -25.77
CA LEU A 82 -1.48 3.55 -27.05
C LEU A 82 -0.13 4.16 -27.51
N SER A 83 0.77 4.46 -26.58
CA SER A 83 2.12 4.95 -26.91
C SER A 83 3.08 3.79 -27.05
N GLY A 84 4.27 4.08 -27.58
CA GLY A 84 5.37 3.13 -27.55
C GLY A 84 5.73 2.76 -26.10
N ARG A 85 6.05 1.47 -25.87
CA ARG A 85 6.50 0.97 -24.56
C ARG A 85 7.63 1.82 -23.97
N SER A 86 8.54 2.28 -24.82
CA SER A 86 9.67 3.12 -24.46
C SER A 86 9.29 4.40 -23.72
N ASP A 87 8.19 5.05 -24.12
CA ASP A 87 7.78 6.32 -23.53
C ASP A 87 7.20 6.11 -22.14
N VAL A 88 6.42 5.04 -21.99
CA VAL A 88 5.83 4.64 -20.72
C VAL A 88 6.91 4.14 -19.77
N ASP A 89 7.90 3.39 -20.27
CA ASP A 89 9.08 2.98 -19.51
C ASP A 89 9.92 4.20 -19.09
N ALA A 90 10.10 5.20 -19.97
CA ALA A 90 10.80 6.44 -19.64
C ALA A 90 10.07 7.24 -18.55
N LEU A 91 8.73 7.31 -18.62
CA LEU A 91 7.91 7.92 -17.59
C LEU A 91 7.98 7.14 -16.27
N SER A 92 8.00 5.80 -16.31
CA SER A 92 8.24 4.97 -15.13
C SER A 92 9.58 5.28 -14.49
N GLY A 93 10.64 5.42 -15.29
CA GLY A 93 11.98 5.75 -14.81
C GLY A 93 12.06 7.17 -14.24
N LEU A 94 11.36 8.13 -14.86
CA LEU A 94 11.25 9.49 -14.37
C LEU A 94 10.55 9.52 -13.00
N LEU A 95 9.44 8.80 -12.84
CA LEU A 95 8.71 8.70 -11.58
C LEU A 95 9.54 8.02 -10.49
N LYS A 96 10.21 6.90 -10.80
CA LYS A 96 11.10 6.21 -9.85
C LYS A 96 12.22 7.11 -9.34
N ARG A 97 12.85 7.86 -10.24
CA ARG A 97 13.89 8.84 -9.90
C ARG A 97 13.31 10.02 -9.13
N PHE A 98 12.15 10.52 -9.56
CA PHE A 98 11.48 11.61 -8.87
C PHE A 98 11.13 11.20 -7.45
N LEU A 99 10.64 10.00 -7.19
CA LEU A 99 10.26 9.52 -5.85
C LEU A 99 11.43 8.95 -5.04
N GLU A 100 12.62 8.83 -5.64
CA GLU A 100 13.79 8.21 -5.00
C GLU A 100 13.46 6.83 -4.41
N LEU A 101 12.70 6.03 -5.17
CA LEU A 101 12.08 4.81 -4.67
C LEU A 101 13.10 3.80 -4.12
N GLU A 102 14.30 3.74 -4.69
CA GLU A 102 15.40 2.89 -4.23
C GLU A 102 15.88 3.27 -2.82
N ALA A 103 15.96 4.58 -2.52
CA ALA A 103 16.33 5.06 -1.19
C ALA A 103 15.20 4.85 -0.18
N LEU A 104 13.95 5.01 -0.62
CA LEU A 104 12.76 4.76 0.20
C LEU A 104 12.69 3.28 0.63
N GLN A 105 13.01 2.35 -0.26
CA GLN A 105 13.05 0.92 0.02
C GLN A 105 14.14 0.55 1.03
N GLN A 106 15.35 1.10 0.88
CA GLN A 106 16.46 0.82 1.80
C GLN A 106 16.15 1.23 3.24
N ASN A 107 15.44 2.35 3.41
CA ASN A 107 15.04 2.84 4.73
C ASN A 107 14.01 1.89 5.38
N LEU A 108 13.02 1.43 4.60
CA LEU A 108 12.03 0.47 5.09
C LEU A 108 12.65 -0.86 5.53
N THR A 109 13.63 -1.38 4.78
CA THR A 109 14.31 -2.64 5.15
C THR A 109 15.13 -2.48 6.43
N GLN A 110 15.74 -1.32 6.67
CA GLN A 110 16.41 -1.04 7.95
C GLN A 110 15.42 -0.95 9.12
N GLU A 111 14.27 -0.29 8.93
CA GLU A 111 13.23 -0.19 9.97
C GLU A 111 12.65 -1.58 10.35
N ASP A 112 12.51 -2.48 9.38
CA ASP A 112 12.04 -3.86 9.62
C ASP A 112 13.12 -4.71 10.34
N GLU A 113 14.41 -4.51 10.06
CA GLU A 113 15.52 -5.24 10.71
C GLU A 113 15.73 -4.82 12.17
N ASP A 114 15.57 -3.53 12.50
CA ASP A 114 15.72 -3.01 13.87
C ASP A 114 14.62 -3.54 14.83
N CYS A 115 13.50 -4.06 14.31
CA CYS A 115 12.42 -4.62 15.13
C CYS A 115 12.65 -6.09 15.52
N GLU A 116 13.49 -6.82 14.80
CA GLU A 116 13.75 -8.25 15.04
C GLU A 116 14.90 -8.48 16.03
N GLU A 117 15.68 -7.44 16.38
CA GLU A 117 16.79 -7.55 17.35
C GLU A 117 16.35 -7.47 18.83
N ASP A 118 15.11 -7.05 19.13
CA ASP A 118 14.61 -6.84 20.51
C ASP A 118 13.94 -8.11 21.11
N ASP A 119 13.74 -9.18 20.32
CA ASP A 119 13.07 -10.41 20.76
C ASP A 119 14.02 -11.48 21.36
N GLU A 120 15.35 -11.30 21.27
CA GLU A 120 16.31 -12.28 21.81
C GLU A 120 16.66 -12.10 23.31
N GLU A 121 16.16 -11.06 23.99
CA GLU A 121 16.48 -10.83 25.43
C GLU A 121 15.52 -11.54 26.41
N PHE A 122 14.38 -12.09 25.96
CA PHE A 122 13.34 -12.59 26.86
C PHE A 122 13.49 -14.06 27.34
N GLU A 123 14.33 -14.89 26.71
CA GLU A 123 14.37 -16.35 27.00
C GLU A 123 15.28 -16.79 28.18
N GLN A 124 15.83 -15.86 28.99
CA GLN A 124 16.81 -16.23 30.03
C GLN A 124 16.38 -16.05 31.50
N LEU A 125 15.10 -15.74 31.77
CA LEU A 125 14.62 -15.55 33.14
C LEU A 125 13.27 -16.23 33.37
N GLY A 126 13.28 -17.49 33.84
CA GLY A 126 12.03 -18.11 34.28
C GLY A 126 12.11 -19.57 34.72
N THR A 127 12.80 -19.79 35.84
CA THR A 127 12.40 -20.69 36.95
C THR A 127 12.43 -22.20 36.75
N GLU A 128 13.55 -22.75 37.22
CA GLU A 128 13.73 -24.10 37.75
C GLU A 128 12.70 -24.41 38.86
N GLY A 129 12.05 -25.57 38.71
CA GLY A 129 11.94 -26.62 39.73
C GLY A 129 11.48 -26.30 41.15
N ASP A 130 10.40 -27.01 41.53
CA ASP A 130 10.20 -27.68 42.82
C ASP A 130 9.47 -26.88 43.93
N ASP A 131 8.26 -27.32 44.31
CA ASP A 131 8.05 -28.24 45.44
C ASP A 131 6.58 -28.20 45.95
N GLU A 132 5.95 -29.37 45.98
CA GLU A 132 5.14 -29.97 47.07
C GLU A 132 3.97 -29.20 47.74
N SER A 133 2.76 -29.81 47.72
CA SER A 133 1.79 -29.89 48.85
C SER A 133 0.36 -30.11 48.33
N SER A 134 -0.12 -31.35 48.28
CA SER A 134 -0.99 -32.02 49.29
C SER A 134 -2.51 -31.87 49.05
N ASP A 135 -3.06 -32.99 48.61
CA ASP A 135 -4.31 -33.67 48.99
C ASP A 135 -5.25 -32.97 50.00
N SER A 136 -6.50 -32.73 49.57
CA SER A 136 -7.65 -32.83 50.46
C SER A 136 -8.92 -33.15 49.67
N SER A 137 -9.42 -34.37 49.86
CA SER A 137 -10.79 -34.80 49.59
C SER A 137 -11.78 -34.01 50.47
N ASP A 138 -12.96 -33.62 49.98
CA ASP A 138 -14.23 -34.17 50.47
C ASP A 138 -15.47 -33.62 49.75
N HIS A 139 -16.47 -34.49 49.65
CA HIS A 139 -17.80 -34.30 49.08
C HIS A 139 -18.69 -33.36 49.90
N HIS A 140 -19.53 -32.55 49.23
CA HIS A 140 -20.94 -32.49 49.63
C HIS A 140 -21.89 -32.05 48.51
N GLU A 141 -22.87 -32.94 48.26
CA GLU A 141 -24.06 -32.77 47.45
C GLU A 141 -24.93 -31.58 47.90
N ARG A 142 -25.50 -30.88 46.92
CA ARG A 142 -26.79 -30.17 47.03
C ARG A 142 -27.91 -31.13 46.57
N PRO A 143 -29.23 -30.83 46.65
CA PRO A 143 -29.97 -29.72 47.27
C PRO A 143 -31.22 -30.20 48.06
N ALA A 144 -32.02 -29.30 48.64
CA ALA A 144 -33.48 -29.42 48.61
C ALA A 144 -34.15 -28.04 48.77
N GLN A 145 -35.27 -27.87 48.06
CA GLN A 145 -36.21 -26.75 48.07
C GLN A 145 -37.00 -26.64 49.37
#